data_AF-A0A1R4ABL1-F1
#
_entry.id   AF-A0A1R4ABL1-F1
#
_cell.length_a   1.000
_cell.length_b   1.000
_cell.length_c   1.000
_cell.angle_alpha   90.00
_cell.angle_beta   90.00
_cell.angle_gamma   90.00
#
_symmetry.space_group_name_H-M   'P 1'
#
loop_
_entity.id
_entity.type
_entity.pdbx_description
1 polymer ?
#
loop_
_entity_poly.entity_id
_entity_poly.type
_entity_poly.pdbx_seq_one_letter_code
_entity_poly.pdbx_strand_id
1 'polypeptide(L)'
;MINLSQIYNFGKGKGRRLIRKLPREFISSALQVHMPTLGLSGDQDKLNKSLRSIRKEFLPDLKSEDNEGIAIDASRSNTKNTSVNGASSDSEITVAKNRLHKRLWNAARKSSKHWNLAVKKLEIANLPLDEVTGTLLIHGSLLYKSHQEALETLSIMKKEVIHPSLLRYNARLIAIHQELSNLGARPCNMNWLKVMRSSWLVASFVKGRRERFIQRNMGQGIHKPSLLWFMGYDPLLTHEKLY
;
A
#
# COMPACT_ATOMS: atom_id res chain seq x y z
N MET A 1 27.53 1.21 51.88
CA MET A 1 27.97 0.44 50.71
C MET A 1 27.47 -0.99 50.89
N ILE A 2 26.45 -1.39 50.13
CA ILE A 2 25.83 -2.72 50.24
C ILE A 2 26.17 -3.53 49.00
N ASN A 3 26.60 -4.77 49.25
CA ASN A 3 27.28 -5.69 48.36
C ASN A 3 26.30 -6.32 47.34
N LEU A 4 26.69 -6.36 46.05
CA LEU A 4 25.83 -6.64 44.89
C LEU A 4 25.82 -8.11 44.42
N SER A 5 26.20 -9.07 45.25
CA SER A 5 26.44 -10.46 44.80
C SER A 5 25.36 -11.50 45.14
N GLN A 6 24.15 -11.11 45.56
CA GLN A 6 23.19 -12.08 46.13
C GLN A 6 21.82 -12.26 45.47
N ILE A 7 21.63 -11.89 44.20
CA ILE A 7 20.36 -12.26 43.52
C ILE A 7 20.64 -12.77 42.10
N TYR A 8 21.15 -14.00 42.02
CA TYR A 8 21.03 -14.85 40.85
C TYR A 8 20.13 -16.05 41.16
N ASN A 9 19.25 -16.34 40.20
CA ASN A 9 18.48 -17.57 39.98
C ASN A 9 17.12 -17.72 40.68
N PHE A 10 16.05 -17.47 39.91
CA PHE A 10 14.89 -18.35 39.94
C PHE A 10 14.15 -18.41 38.59
N GLY A 11 14.14 -19.60 37.98
CA GLY A 11 12.92 -20.19 37.40
C GLY A 11 12.50 -19.80 35.98
N LYS A 12 12.94 -20.61 35.00
CA LYS A 12 12.13 -20.94 33.81
C LYS A 12 10.80 -21.55 34.28
N GLY A 13 9.66 -20.98 33.86
CA GLY A 13 8.35 -21.57 34.16
C GLY A 13 7.21 -20.89 33.43
N LYS A 14 6.46 -21.66 32.63
CA LYS A 14 5.28 -21.25 31.87
C LYS A 14 4.22 -20.63 32.79
N GLY A 15 4.02 -19.32 32.71
CA GLY A 15 2.99 -18.60 33.46
C GLY A 15 1.59 -18.77 32.84
N ARG A 16 0.89 -19.86 33.18
CA ARG A 16 -0.58 -19.86 33.17
C ARG A 16 -1.04 -18.99 34.34
N ARG A 17 -1.57 -17.79 34.08
CA ARG A 17 -2.20 -16.98 35.13
C ARG A 17 -3.57 -17.56 35.49
N LEU A 18 -3.63 -18.16 36.68
CA LEU A 18 -4.87 -18.42 37.40
C LEU A 18 -5.61 -17.10 37.62
N ILE A 19 -6.78 -16.96 37.00
CA ILE A 19 -7.76 -15.93 37.34
C ILE A 19 -8.48 -16.41 38.59
N ARG A 20 -8.09 -15.89 39.76
CA ARG A 20 -8.89 -16.05 40.98
C ARG A 20 -10.17 -15.23 40.82
N LYS A 21 -11.31 -15.92 40.68
CA LYS A 21 -12.64 -15.30 40.84
C LYS A 21 -12.82 -14.98 42.32
N LEU A 22 -12.91 -13.69 42.65
CA LEU A 22 -13.46 -13.24 43.94
C LEU A 22 -15.00 -13.15 43.81
N PRO A 23 -15.75 -13.43 44.88
CA PRO A 23 -17.20 -13.47 44.84
C PRO A 23 -17.76 -12.06 44.66
N ARG A 24 -18.71 -11.92 43.72
CA ARG A 24 -19.60 -10.78 43.64
C ARG A 24 -20.65 -11.00 44.70
N GLU A 25 -20.76 -10.13 45.71
CA GLU A 25 -22.02 -9.61 46.22
C GLU A 25 -21.77 -8.27 46.93
N PHE A 26 -22.77 -7.38 46.84
CA PHE A 26 -22.90 -6.05 47.46
C PHE A 26 -22.06 -4.90 46.88
N ILE A 27 -22.67 -4.13 45.96
CA ILE A 27 -23.29 -2.82 46.25
C ILE A 27 -24.14 -2.43 45.02
N SER A 28 -25.40 -2.09 45.29
CA SER A 28 -26.38 -1.60 44.33
C SER A 28 -26.24 -0.08 44.11
N SER A 29 -26.33 0.31 42.84
CA SER A 29 -26.91 1.56 42.30
C SER A 29 -26.36 2.92 42.74
N ALA A 30 -25.48 3.50 41.92
CA ALA A 30 -25.66 4.82 41.31
C ALA A 30 -24.53 5.12 40.29
N LEU A 31 -24.89 5.28 39.01
CA LEU A 31 -24.08 5.86 37.93
C LEU A 31 -22.62 5.38 37.81
N GLN A 32 -22.43 4.18 37.27
CA GLN A 32 -21.16 3.87 36.59
C GLN A 32 -21.12 4.62 35.26
N VAL A 33 -20.49 5.80 35.27
CA VAL A 33 -20.02 6.44 34.04
C VAL A 33 -18.99 5.51 33.43
N HIS A 34 -19.36 4.86 32.32
CA HIS A 34 -18.44 4.06 31.54
C HIS A 34 -17.46 5.02 30.84
N MET A 35 -16.36 5.33 31.51
CA MET A 35 -15.22 5.98 30.87
C MET A 35 -14.63 4.97 29.87
N PRO A 36 -14.65 5.25 28.56
CA PRO A 36 -13.98 4.38 27.61
C PRO A 36 -12.50 4.36 27.97
N THR A 37 -12.01 3.19 28.39
CA THR A 37 -10.59 2.91 28.51
C THR A 37 -9.96 3.09 27.13
N LEU A 38 -9.33 4.23 26.89
CA LEU A 38 -8.42 4.47 25.76
C LEU A 38 -7.18 3.60 25.96
N GLY A 39 -7.35 2.30 25.74
CA GLY A 39 -6.32 1.27 25.82
C GLY A 39 -6.14 0.60 24.47
N LEU A 40 -4.99 0.85 23.84
CA LEU A 40 -4.51 0.27 22.57
C LEU A 40 -4.43 -1.28 22.53
N SER A 41 -4.90 -1.99 23.56
CA SER A 41 -4.86 -3.45 23.67
C SER A 41 -6.22 -4.13 23.44
N GLY A 42 -7.35 -3.45 23.68
CA GLY A 42 -8.69 -4.06 23.60
C GLY A 42 -9.30 -4.09 22.20
N ASP A 43 -8.88 -3.17 21.32
CA ASP A 43 -9.45 -3.03 19.97
C ASP A 43 -8.57 -3.61 18.86
N GLN A 44 -7.46 -4.27 19.20
CA GLN A 44 -6.60 -4.95 18.22
C GLN A 44 -7.40 -5.98 17.40
N ASP A 45 -8.28 -6.75 18.04
CA ASP A 45 -9.08 -7.76 17.35
C ASP A 45 -10.15 -7.15 16.44
N LYS A 46 -10.76 -6.04 16.87
CA LYS A 46 -11.72 -5.29 16.04
C LYS A 46 -11.00 -4.66 14.85
N LEU A 47 -9.86 -4.02 15.08
CA LEU A 47 -9.02 -3.41 14.04
C LEU A 47 -8.51 -4.47 13.05
N ASN A 48 -8.08 -5.63 13.54
CA ASN A 48 -7.70 -6.76 12.70
C ASN A 48 -8.88 -7.34 11.92
N LYS A 49 -10.09 -7.35 12.49
CA LYS A 49 -11.32 -7.77 11.81
C LYS A 49 -11.73 -6.76 10.73
N SER A 50 -11.63 -5.46 11.01
CA SER A 50 -11.83 -4.37 10.04
C SER A 50 -10.82 -4.44 8.90
N LEU A 51 -9.54 -4.62 9.21
CA LEU A 51 -8.48 -4.80 8.21
C LEU A 51 -8.67 -6.07 7.37
N ARG A 52 -9.16 -7.17 7.96
CA ARG A 52 -9.53 -8.38 7.21
C ARG A 52 -10.74 -8.17 6.31
N SER A 53 -11.75 -7.42 6.76
CA SER A 53 -12.92 -7.05 5.96
C SER A 53 -12.53 -6.16 4.78
N ILE A 54 -11.73 -5.12 5.02
CA ILE A 54 -11.14 -4.28 3.97
C ILE A 54 -10.30 -5.15 3.02
N ARG A 55 -9.48 -6.06 3.54
CA ARG A 55 -8.68 -6.97 2.71
C ARG A 55 -9.54 -7.90 1.85
N LYS A 56 -10.67 -8.39 2.36
CA LYS A 56 -11.63 -9.22 1.61
C LYS A 56 -12.40 -8.43 0.55
N GLU A 57 -12.76 -7.18 0.83
CA GLU A 57 -13.45 -6.30 -0.12
C GLU A 57 -12.55 -5.85 -1.27
N PHE A 58 -11.26 -5.64 -1.01
CA PHE A 58 -10.32 -5.15 -2.03
C PHE A 58 -9.48 -6.26 -2.69
N LEU A 59 -9.28 -7.42 -2.05
CA LEU A 59 -8.53 -8.57 -2.58
C LEU A 59 -9.27 -9.89 -2.24
N PRO A 60 -10.18 -10.38 -3.10
CA PRO A 60 -10.73 -11.71 -2.93
C PRO A 60 -9.65 -12.78 -3.17
N ASP A 61 -9.51 -13.69 -2.20
CA ASP A 61 -8.71 -14.93 -2.16
C ASP A 61 -7.37 -14.97 -2.93
N LEU A 62 -6.29 -14.72 -2.17
CA LEU A 62 -4.97 -15.20 -2.53
C LEU A 62 -4.64 -16.40 -1.65
N LYS A 63 -4.89 -17.59 -2.19
CA LYS A 63 -4.23 -18.80 -1.72
C LYS A 63 -2.71 -18.55 -1.81
N SER A 64 -2.01 -18.87 -0.72
CA SER A 64 -0.56 -18.90 -0.66
C SER A 64 -0.06 -20.04 -1.53
N GLU A 65 0.34 -19.75 -2.76
CA GLU A 65 1.20 -20.62 -3.55
C GLU A 65 2.64 -20.17 -3.35
N ASP A 66 3.24 -20.62 -2.26
CA ASP A 66 4.68 -20.80 -2.19
C ASP A 66 4.95 -22.19 -2.80
N ASN A 67 5.31 -22.23 -4.09
CA ASN A 67 6.16 -23.27 -4.67
C ASN A 67 6.57 -22.85 -6.08
N GLU A 68 7.85 -22.51 -6.24
CA GLU A 68 8.48 -22.41 -7.55
C GLU A 68 8.68 -23.81 -8.12
N GLY A 69 8.22 -24.02 -9.36
CA GLY A 69 8.48 -25.19 -10.16
C GLY A 69 8.22 -24.86 -11.63
N ILE A 70 9.28 -24.73 -12.40
CA ILE A 70 9.23 -24.61 -13.87
C ILE A 70 8.68 -25.94 -14.41
N ALA A 71 7.55 -25.92 -15.11
CA ALA A 71 7.14 -26.97 -16.02
C ALA A 71 6.35 -26.37 -17.19
N ILE A 72 6.88 -26.63 -18.38
CA ILE A 72 6.24 -26.40 -19.67
C ILE A 72 5.31 -27.59 -19.94
N ASP A 73 4.19 -27.29 -20.59
CA ASP A 73 3.25 -28.15 -21.33
C ASP A 73 2.00 -28.80 -20.69
N ALA A 74 0.95 -28.68 -21.53
CA ALA A 74 -0.22 -29.52 -21.76
C ALA A 74 -1.47 -29.41 -20.86
N SER A 75 -2.47 -28.73 -21.43
CA SER A 75 -3.81 -29.27 -21.71
C SER A 75 -4.61 -29.86 -20.55
N ARG A 76 -5.57 -29.07 -20.03
CA ARG A 76 -6.86 -29.61 -19.59
C ARG A 76 -8.00 -28.60 -19.74
N SER A 77 -8.73 -28.74 -20.84
CA SER A 77 -10.03 -28.11 -21.07
C SER A 77 -11.04 -28.58 -20.02
N ASN A 78 -11.76 -27.64 -19.40
CA ASN A 78 -13.10 -27.94 -18.93
C ASN A 78 -14.01 -26.74 -19.20
N THR A 79 -14.93 -26.98 -20.12
CA THR A 79 -15.91 -26.05 -20.68
C THR A 79 -17.05 -25.85 -19.70
N LYS A 80 -17.34 -24.61 -19.30
CA LYS A 80 -18.68 -24.18 -18.83
C LYS A 80 -18.90 -22.70 -19.14
N ASN A 81 -19.68 -22.49 -20.20
CA ASN A 81 -20.39 -21.32 -20.69
C ASN A 81 -20.45 -20.09 -19.77
N THR A 82 -20.05 -18.90 -20.26
CA THR A 82 -20.85 -17.67 -20.17
C THR A 82 -20.32 -16.60 -21.14
N SER A 83 -21.21 -15.92 -21.83
CA SER A 83 -20.94 -14.76 -22.69
C SER A 83 -20.40 -13.57 -21.88
N VAL A 84 -19.07 -13.37 -21.82
CA VAL A 84 -18.44 -12.19 -21.19
C VAL A 84 -17.08 -11.88 -21.84
N ASN A 85 -17.04 -11.58 -23.14
CA ASN A 85 -15.76 -11.44 -23.85
C ASN A 85 -15.04 -10.09 -23.64
N GLY A 86 -15.61 -9.16 -22.86
CA GLY A 86 -14.98 -7.86 -22.56
C GLY A 86 -14.43 -7.69 -21.14
N ALA A 87 -14.92 -8.46 -20.15
CA ALA A 87 -14.52 -8.26 -18.76
C ALA A 87 -13.34 -9.15 -18.32
N SER A 88 -13.04 -10.23 -19.05
CA SER A 88 -11.94 -11.13 -18.70
C SER A 88 -10.58 -10.44 -18.86
N SER A 89 -10.37 -9.72 -19.97
CA SER A 89 -9.09 -9.06 -20.28
C SER A 89 -8.71 -7.97 -19.26
N ASP A 90 -9.66 -7.11 -18.88
CA ASP A 90 -9.41 -6.03 -17.91
C ASP A 90 -9.15 -6.58 -16.50
N SER A 91 -9.84 -7.67 -16.15
CA SER A 91 -9.61 -8.37 -14.89
C SER A 91 -8.23 -9.02 -14.85
N GLU A 92 -7.79 -9.63 -15.95
CA GLU A 92 -6.48 -10.26 -16.10
C GLU A 92 -5.35 -9.23 -16.02
N ILE A 93 -5.48 -8.07 -16.68
CA ILE A 93 -4.54 -6.96 -16.60
C ILE A 93 -4.44 -6.46 -15.15
N THR A 94 -5.56 -6.34 -14.45
CA THR A 94 -5.60 -5.92 -13.04
C THR A 94 -4.89 -6.92 -12.12
N VAL A 95 -5.11 -8.22 -12.33
CA VAL A 95 -4.42 -9.29 -11.59
C VAL A 95 -2.92 -9.27 -11.88
N ALA A 96 -2.52 -9.09 -13.13
CA ALA A 96 -1.12 -8.98 -13.53
C ALA A 96 -0.43 -7.78 -12.86
N LYS A 97 -1.08 -6.60 -12.86
CA LYS A 97 -0.59 -5.40 -12.16
C LYS A 97 -0.43 -5.64 -10.66
N ASN A 98 -1.43 -6.22 -9.99
CA ASN A 98 -1.35 -6.52 -8.56
C ASN A 98 -0.21 -7.51 -8.21
N ARG A 99 0.05 -8.49 -9.08
CA ARG A 99 1.20 -9.39 -8.95
C ARG A 99 2.52 -8.62 -9.07
N LEU A 100 2.62 -7.68 -9.99
CA LEU A 100 3.80 -6.82 -10.15
C LEU A 100 4.01 -5.87 -8.96
N HIS A 101 2.95 -5.23 -8.46
CA HIS A 101 3.04 -4.33 -7.29
C HIS A 101 3.62 -5.07 -6.07
N LYS A 102 3.15 -6.30 -5.83
CA LYS A 102 3.71 -7.17 -4.78
C LYS A 102 5.16 -7.53 -5.05
N ARG A 103 5.54 -7.84 -6.30
CA ARG A 103 6.92 -8.15 -6.67
C ARG A 103 7.84 -6.95 -6.43
N LEU A 104 7.44 -5.75 -6.85
CA LEU A 104 8.17 -4.50 -6.61
C LEU A 104 8.35 -4.26 -5.11
N TRP A 105 7.28 -4.37 -4.33
CA TRP A 105 7.34 -4.22 -2.87
C TRP A 105 8.29 -5.24 -2.22
N ASN A 106 8.18 -6.52 -2.58
CA ASN A 106 9.04 -7.57 -2.03
C ASN A 106 10.50 -7.36 -2.44
N ALA A 107 10.76 -6.90 -3.66
CA ALA A 107 12.09 -6.56 -4.15
C ALA A 107 12.68 -5.35 -3.41
N ALA A 108 11.88 -4.29 -3.20
CA ALA A 108 12.26 -3.10 -2.46
C ALA A 108 12.62 -3.38 -1.00
N ARG A 109 12.11 -4.46 -0.41
CA ARG A 109 12.52 -4.85 0.95
C ARG A 109 13.85 -5.58 1.01
N LYS A 110 14.32 -6.14 -0.10
CA LYS A 110 15.49 -7.02 -0.15
C LYS A 110 16.76 -6.23 -0.45
N SER A 111 16.88 -5.70 -1.66
CA SER A 111 18.10 -5.00 -2.11
C SER A 111 17.88 -4.30 -3.46
N SER A 112 18.79 -3.38 -3.78
CA SER A 112 18.85 -2.69 -5.08
C SER A 112 18.92 -3.67 -6.27
N LYS A 113 19.68 -4.79 -6.15
CA LYS A 113 19.75 -5.81 -7.22
C LYS A 113 18.38 -6.43 -7.52
N HIS A 114 17.63 -6.78 -6.48
CA HIS A 114 16.29 -7.36 -6.65
C HIS A 114 15.32 -6.32 -7.21
N TRP A 115 15.45 -5.07 -6.78
CA TRP A 115 14.67 -3.95 -7.31
C TRP A 115 14.87 -3.80 -8.82
N ASN A 116 16.12 -3.71 -9.28
CA ASN A 116 16.45 -3.58 -10.71
C ASN A 116 15.90 -4.75 -11.55
N LEU A 117 15.98 -5.97 -11.03
CA LEU A 117 15.39 -7.14 -11.70
C LEU A 117 13.86 -7.05 -11.79
N ALA A 118 13.19 -6.55 -10.75
CA ALA A 118 11.75 -6.38 -10.74
C ALA A 118 11.30 -5.27 -11.70
N VAL A 119 12.02 -4.15 -11.77
CA VAL A 119 11.77 -3.06 -12.72
C VAL A 119 11.96 -3.54 -14.16
N LYS A 120 13.04 -4.26 -14.47
CA LYS A 120 13.25 -4.83 -15.82
C LYS A 120 12.12 -5.77 -16.25
N LYS A 121 11.61 -6.59 -15.32
CA LYS A 121 10.45 -7.46 -15.59
C LYS A 121 9.17 -6.67 -15.85
N LEU A 122 9.03 -5.49 -15.23
CA LEU A 122 7.90 -4.59 -15.46
C LEU A 122 7.98 -3.95 -16.85
N GLU A 123 9.17 -3.52 -17.27
CA GLU A 123 9.41 -2.98 -18.62
C GLU A 123 9.10 -4.03 -19.70
N ILE A 124 9.55 -5.28 -19.51
CA ILE A 124 9.27 -6.39 -20.44
C ILE A 124 7.77 -6.70 -20.52
N ALA A 125 7.05 -6.59 -19.40
CA ALA A 125 5.60 -6.82 -19.37
C ALA A 125 4.80 -5.76 -20.14
N ASN A 126 5.42 -4.61 -20.46
CA ASN A 126 4.84 -3.50 -21.21
C ASN A 126 3.42 -3.12 -20.77
N LEU A 127 3.19 -3.10 -19.45
CA LEU A 127 1.89 -2.74 -18.89
C LEU A 127 1.80 -1.22 -18.70
N PRO A 128 0.62 -0.62 -18.92
CA PRO A 128 0.45 0.82 -18.77
C PRO A 128 0.64 1.24 -17.32
N LEU A 129 1.39 2.33 -17.14
CA LEU A 129 1.67 2.91 -15.84
C LEU A 129 0.37 3.36 -15.18
N ASP A 130 0.09 2.86 -13.98
CA ASP A 130 -1.03 3.32 -13.17
C ASP A 130 -0.53 4.06 -11.92
N GLU A 131 -1.48 4.60 -11.16
CA GLU A 131 -1.23 5.36 -9.93
C GLU A 131 -0.33 4.62 -8.96
N VAL A 132 -0.58 3.32 -8.80
CA VAL A 132 0.17 2.47 -7.88
C VAL A 132 1.57 2.19 -8.40
N THR A 133 1.68 1.82 -9.68
CA THR A 133 2.96 1.51 -10.31
C THR A 133 3.88 2.72 -10.30
N GLY A 134 3.39 3.88 -10.74
CA GLY A 134 4.16 5.12 -10.74
C GLY A 134 4.61 5.53 -9.34
N THR A 135 3.72 5.41 -8.34
CA THR A 135 4.08 5.68 -6.94
C THR A 135 5.17 4.73 -6.44
N LEU A 136 5.05 3.41 -6.69
CA LEU A 136 6.08 2.45 -6.30
C LEU A 136 7.43 2.73 -6.98
N LEU A 137 7.42 3.05 -8.28
CA LEU A 137 8.63 3.39 -9.03
C LEU A 137 9.31 4.64 -8.47
N ILE A 138 8.56 5.72 -8.22
CA ILE A 138 9.09 6.94 -7.57
C ILE A 138 9.82 6.60 -6.26
N HIS A 139 9.16 5.88 -5.36
CA HIS A 139 9.75 5.56 -4.06
C HIS A 139 10.94 4.61 -4.15
N GLY A 140 10.91 3.66 -5.07
CA GLY A 140 12.05 2.76 -5.29
C GLY A 140 13.24 3.47 -5.93
N SER A 141 13.01 4.45 -6.81
CA SER A 141 14.07 5.31 -7.34
C SER A 141 14.72 6.15 -6.23
N LEU A 142 13.92 6.69 -5.30
CA LEU A 142 14.47 7.42 -4.14
C LEU A 142 15.28 6.50 -3.19
N LEU A 143 14.95 5.21 -3.11
CA LEU A 143 15.71 4.24 -2.30
C LEU A 143 17.05 3.82 -2.92
N TYR A 144 17.07 3.61 -4.24
CA TYR A 144 18.14 2.84 -4.89
C TYR A 144 18.77 3.51 -6.09
N LYS A 145 18.23 4.64 -6.54
CA LYS A 145 18.60 5.34 -7.76
C LYS A 145 18.79 6.82 -7.46
N SER A 146 18.28 7.69 -8.32
CA SER A 146 18.42 9.14 -8.25
C SER A 146 17.07 9.84 -8.08
N HIS A 147 17.12 11.08 -7.59
CA HIS A 147 15.98 11.99 -7.58
C HIS A 147 15.49 12.29 -9.01
N GLN A 148 16.41 12.31 -9.98
CA GLN A 148 16.09 12.58 -11.38
C GLN A 148 15.18 11.50 -11.98
N GLU A 149 15.48 10.23 -11.75
CA GLU A 149 14.61 9.11 -12.19
C GLU A 149 13.22 9.18 -11.55
N ALA A 150 13.13 9.66 -10.30
CA ALA A 150 11.85 9.86 -9.64
C ALA A 150 11.04 11.00 -10.30
N LEU A 151 11.68 12.10 -10.68
CA LEU A 151 11.06 13.22 -11.41
C LEU A 151 10.64 12.83 -12.84
N GLU A 152 11.42 12.00 -13.51
CA GLU A 152 11.09 11.43 -14.81
C GLU A 152 9.83 10.56 -14.72
N THR A 153 9.77 9.67 -13.72
CA THR A 153 8.58 8.86 -13.46
C THR A 153 7.37 9.75 -13.18
N LEU A 154 7.52 10.80 -12.38
CA LEU A 154 6.45 11.78 -12.11
C LEU A 154 5.97 12.48 -13.39
N SER A 155 6.89 12.80 -14.30
CA SER A 155 6.57 13.40 -15.60
C SER A 155 5.78 12.44 -16.49
N ILE A 156 6.13 11.14 -16.47
CA ILE A 156 5.34 10.09 -17.14
C ILE A 156 3.95 10.00 -16.52
N MET A 157 3.84 10.00 -15.19
CA MET A 157 2.54 9.99 -14.50
C MET A 157 1.65 11.18 -14.90
N LYS A 158 2.25 12.37 -15.11
CA LYS A 158 1.54 13.56 -15.61
C LYS A 158 1.00 13.34 -17.03
N LYS A 159 1.79 12.74 -17.92
CA LYS A 159 1.39 12.40 -19.30
C LYS A 159 0.26 11.36 -19.33
N GLU A 160 0.31 10.38 -18.43
CA GLU A 160 -0.71 9.33 -18.26
C GLU A 160 -1.99 9.83 -17.56
N VAL A 161 -2.12 11.14 -17.33
CA VAL A 161 -3.31 11.78 -16.74
C VAL A 161 -3.69 11.15 -15.39
N ILE A 162 -2.68 10.85 -14.58
CA ILE A 162 -2.88 10.39 -13.20
C ILE A 162 -3.44 11.54 -12.35
N HIS A 163 -4.25 11.18 -11.36
CA HIS A 163 -4.95 12.13 -10.50
C HIS A 163 -4.01 13.21 -9.89
N PRO A 164 -4.31 14.51 -10.06
CA PRO A 164 -3.46 15.62 -9.61
C PRO A 164 -3.03 15.56 -8.15
N SER A 165 -3.93 15.18 -7.24
CA SER A 165 -3.58 15.09 -5.81
C SER A 165 -2.49 14.06 -5.53
N LEU A 166 -2.45 12.95 -6.28
CA LEU A 166 -1.41 11.95 -6.14
C LEU A 166 -0.10 12.44 -6.74
N LEU A 167 -0.15 13.16 -7.87
CA LEU A 167 1.03 13.81 -8.45
C LEU A 167 1.66 14.79 -7.46
N ARG A 168 0.86 15.66 -6.82
CA ARG A 168 1.37 16.61 -5.82
C ARG A 168 1.92 15.93 -4.59
N TYR A 169 1.22 14.91 -4.11
CA TYR A 169 1.68 14.11 -2.98
C TYR A 169 3.07 13.53 -3.26
N ASN A 170 3.25 12.86 -4.40
CA ASN A 170 4.53 12.29 -4.78
C ASN A 170 5.61 13.37 -5.03
N ALA A 171 5.26 14.47 -5.72
CA ALA A 171 6.16 15.60 -5.94
C ALA A 171 6.70 16.17 -4.62
N ARG A 172 5.82 16.33 -3.62
CA ARG A 172 6.22 16.84 -2.30
C ARG A 172 7.16 15.90 -1.58
N LEU A 173 6.95 14.58 -1.69
CA LEU A 173 7.85 13.59 -1.09
C LEU A 173 9.22 13.56 -1.80
N ILE A 174 9.27 13.73 -3.11
CA ILE A 174 10.53 13.87 -3.86
C ILE A 174 11.28 15.12 -3.37
N ALA A 175 10.60 16.27 -3.28
CA ALA A 175 11.19 17.52 -2.81
C ALA A 175 11.75 17.40 -1.39
N ILE A 176 10.97 16.85 -0.45
CA ILE A 176 11.42 16.62 0.94
C ILE A 176 12.66 15.70 0.95
N HIS A 177 12.66 14.63 0.17
CA HIS A 177 13.80 13.70 0.11
C HIS A 177 15.07 14.39 -0.45
N GLN A 178 14.90 15.28 -1.43
CA GLN A 178 15.99 16.06 -2.01
C GLN A 178 16.51 17.12 -1.04
N GLU A 179 15.63 17.89 -0.40
CA GLU A 179 15.98 18.87 0.64
C GLU A 179 16.80 18.21 1.76
N LEU A 180 16.33 17.06 2.26
CA LEU A 180 17.03 16.24 3.24
C LEU A 180 18.41 15.76 2.76
N SER A 181 18.51 15.34 1.50
CA SER A 181 19.78 14.94 0.90
C SER A 181 20.77 16.11 0.82
N ASN A 182 20.30 17.31 0.49
CA ASN A 182 21.12 18.51 0.39
C ASN A 182 21.64 18.96 1.77
N LEU A 183 20.89 18.69 2.84
CA LEU A 183 21.31 18.91 4.23
C LEU A 183 22.20 17.79 4.78
N GLY A 184 22.55 16.78 3.98
CA GLY A 184 23.30 15.60 4.44
C GLY A 184 22.51 14.66 5.35
N ALA A 185 21.21 14.87 5.52
CA ALA A 185 20.33 14.17 6.45
C ALA A 185 19.37 13.24 5.71
N ARG A 186 19.85 12.11 5.18
CA ARG A 186 18.97 11.17 4.46
C ARG A 186 18.09 10.33 5.39
N PRO A 187 16.82 10.08 5.01
CA PRO A 187 15.97 9.16 5.77
C PRO A 187 16.57 7.75 5.71
N CYS A 188 16.56 7.02 6.84
CA CYS A 188 17.01 5.64 6.81
C CYS A 188 16.08 4.79 5.92
N ASN A 189 16.65 3.81 5.22
CA ASN A 189 15.91 2.99 4.25
C ASN A 189 14.67 2.32 4.87
N MET A 190 14.74 1.91 6.14
CA MET A 190 13.60 1.30 6.83
C MET A 190 12.45 2.28 7.05
N ASN A 191 12.74 3.55 7.36
CA ASN A 191 11.71 4.57 7.49
C ASN A 191 11.13 4.93 6.13
N TRP A 192 11.97 5.02 5.10
CA TRP A 192 11.48 5.30 3.76
C TRP A 192 10.63 4.16 3.18
N LEU A 193 10.93 2.90 3.52
CA LEU A 193 10.06 1.76 3.18
C LEU A 193 8.67 1.86 3.84
N LYS A 194 8.56 2.43 5.05
CA LYS A 194 7.27 2.72 5.67
C LYS A 194 6.51 3.79 4.90
N VAL A 195 7.20 4.86 4.48
CA VAL A 195 6.65 5.91 3.61
C VAL A 195 6.15 5.31 2.30
N MET A 196 6.97 4.50 1.62
CA MET A 196 6.61 3.78 0.39
C MET A 196 5.36 2.92 0.59
N ARG A 197 5.28 2.16 1.70
CA ARG A 197 4.11 1.34 2.01
C ARG A 197 2.85 2.18 2.18
N SER A 198 2.93 3.28 2.91
CA SER A 198 1.79 4.19 3.11
C SER A 198 1.37 4.84 1.79
N SER A 199 2.33 5.24 0.97
CA SER A 199 2.11 5.85 -0.35
C SER A 199 1.45 4.88 -1.32
N TRP A 200 1.84 3.61 -1.28
CA TRP A 200 1.18 2.55 -2.03
C TRP A 200 -0.31 2.42 -1.65
N LEU A 201 -0.63 2.43 -0.35
CA LEU A 201 -2.03 2.38 0.09
C LEU A 201 -2.82 3.60 -0.41
N VAL A 202 -2.25 4.81 -0.27
CA VAL A 202 -2.85 6.05 -0.79
C VAL A 202 -3.11 5.96 -2.29
N ALA A 203 -2.12 5.53 -3.08
CA ALA A 203 -2.25 5.37 -4.52
C ALA A 203 -3.35 4.36 -4.89
N SER A 204 -3.46 3.26 -4.14
CA SER A 204 -4.52 2.26 -4.32
C SER A 204 -5.92 2.84 -4.07
N PHE A 205 -6.06 3.68 -3.03
CA PHE A 205 -7.32 4.37 -2.74
C PHE A 205 -7.69 5.40 -3.82
N VAL A 206 -6.71 6.19 -4.27
CA VAL A 206 -6.91 7.19 -5.33
C VAL A 206 -7.35 6.48 -6.62
N LYS A 207 -6.67 5.40 -7.00
CA LYS A 207 -7.03 4.56 -8.15
C LYS A 207 -8.46 4.03 -8.04
N GLY A 208 -8.80 3.36 -6.94
CA GLY A 208 -10.13 2.79 -6.75
C GLY A 208 -11.24 3.85 -6.65
N ARG A 209 -10.93 5.07 -6.21
CA ARG A 209 -11.87 6.20 -6.28
C ARG A 209 -12.05 6.68 -7.71
N ARG A 210 -10.98 6.80 -8.47
CA ARG A 210 -10.99 7.20 -9.89
C ARG A 210 -11.80 6.20 -10.72
N GLU A 211 -11.51 4.91 -10.59
CA GLU A 211 -12.18 3.84 -11.35
C GLU A 211 -13.69 3.82 -11.09
N ARG A 212 -14.13 3.91 -9.82
CA ARG A 212 -15.55 3.97 -9.48
C ARG A 212 -16.25 5.21 -10.02
N PHE A 213 -15.57 6.34 -10.02
CA PHE A 213 -16.12 7.57 -10.60
C PHE A 213 -16.27 7.46 -12.12
N ILE A 214 -15.26 6.92 -12.80
CA ILE A 214 -15.31 6.67 -14.24
C ILE A 214 -16.47 5.71 -14.55
N GLN A 215 -16.60 4.60 -13.83
CA GLN A 215 -17.69 3.64 -14.04
C GLN A 215 -19.08 4.27 -13.90
N ARG A 216 -19.28 5.16 -12.92
CA ARG A 216 -20.56 5.87 -12.73
C ARG A 216 -20.89 6.84 -13.87
N ASN A 217 -19.87 7.54 -14.39
CA ASN A 217 -20.07 8.59 -15.38
C ASN A 217 -20.06 8.06 -16.83
N MET A 218 -19.44 6.90 -17.09
CA MET A 218 -19.54 6.21 -18.38
C MET A 218 -20.98 5.83 -18.72
N GLY A 219 -21.82 5.53 -17.71
CA GLY A 219 -23.26 5.31 -17.91
C GLY A 219 -24.07 6.57 -18.21
N GLN A 220 -23.49 7.77 -18.07
CA GLN A 220 -24.17 9.06 -18.22
C GLN A 220 -23.79 9.82 -19.52
N GLY A 221 -23.08 9.18 -20.46
CA GLY A 221 -22.71 9.79 -21.74
C GLY A 221 -21.59 10.84 -21.66
N ILE A 222 -20.94 11.02 -20.50
CA ILE A 222 -19.81 11.94 -20.35
C ILE A 222 -18.53 11.26 -20.85
N HIS A 223 -18.25 11.42 -22.15
CA HIS A 223 -17.19 10.73 -22.87
C HIS A 223 -15.75 11.17 -22.55
N LYS A 224 -15.53 12.18 -21.70
CA LYS A 224 -14.19 12.68 -21.36
C LYS A 224 -13.92 12.64 -19.85
N PRO A 225 -13.52 11.47 -19.29
CA PRO A 225 -13.21 11.31 -17.88
C PRO A 225 -12.03 12.15 -17.39
N SER A 226 -11.17 12.63 -18.30
CA SER A 226 -10.09 13.57 -17.98
C SER A 226 -10.60 14.96 -17.59
N LEU A 227 -11.68 15.47 -18.21
CA LEU A 227 -12.22 16.82 -18.00
C LEU A 227 -13.01 16.99 -16.70
N LEU A 228 -13.55 15.89 -16.16
CA LEU A 228 -14.40 15.93 -14.95
C LEU A 228 -13.62 16.27 -13.67
N TRP A 229 -12.30 16.05 -13.64
CA TRP A 229 -11.47 16.33 -12.45
C TRP A 229 -10.81 17.70 -12.46
N PHE A 230 -10.70 18.35 -13.64
CA PHE A 230 -10.17 19.71 -13.78
C PHE A 230 -11.22 20.80 -13.49
N MET A 231 -12.46 20.43 -13.14
CA MET A 231 -13.46 21.41 -12.71
C MET A 231 -13.14 22.04 -11.33
N GLY A 232 -12.13 21.53 -10.62
CA GLY A 232 -11.42 22.27 -9.59
C GLY A 232 -10.20 22.96 -10.21
N TYR A 233 -10.37 24.22 -10.61
CA TYR A 233 -9.29 25.12 -11.02
C TYR A 233 -8.18 25.09 -9.96
N ASP A 234 -6.98 24.60 -10.30
CA ASP A 234 -5.88 24.54 -9.35
C ASP A 234 -4.68 25.35 -9.84
N PRO A 235 -4.45 26.55 -9.26
CA PRO A 235 -3.42 27.47 -9.72
C PRO A 235 -1.99 26.92 -9.56
N LEU A 236 -1.78 25.83 -8.81
CA LEU A 236 -0.45 25.27 -8.58
C LEU A 236 0.07 24.38 -9.72
N LEU A 237 -0.77 24.04 -10.71
CA LEU A 237 -0.34 23.29 -11.90
C LEU A 237 -0.12 24.17 -13.13
N THR A 238 -0.58 25.43 -13.10
CA THR A 238 -0.41 26.40 -14.19
C THR A 238 0.84 27.25 -14.03
N HIS A 239 1.46 27.28 -12.85
CA HIS A 239 2.77 27.89 -12.68
C HIS A 239 3.87 26.90 -13.06
N GLU A 240 4.16 26.87 -14.35
CA GLU A 240 5.33 26.24 -14.99
C GLU A 240 6.67 26.92 -14.59
N LYS A 241 6.74 27.51 -13.40
CA LYS A 241 7.89 28.25 -12.88
C LYS A 241 8.07 28.04 -11.38
N LEU A 242 8.27 26.79 -10.95
CA LEU A 242 8.99 26.51 -9.71
C LEU A 242 9.76 25.22 -9.93
N TYR A 243 10.97 25.39 -10.48
CA TYR A 243 12.25 24.70 -10.29
C TYR A 243 13.06 24.81 -11.57
#